data_AF-A0A519FJI3-F1
#
_entry.id   AF-A0A519FJI3-F1
#
_cell.length_a   1.000
_cell.length_b   1.000
_cell.length_c   1.000
_cell.angle_alpha   90.00
_cell.angle_beta   90.00
_cell.angle_gamma   90.00
#
_symmetry.space_group_name_H-M   'P 1'
#
loop_
_entity.id
_entity.type
_entity.pdbx_description
1 polymer ?
#
loop_
_entity_poly.entity_id
_entity_poly.type
_entity_poly.pdbx_seq_one_letter_code
_entity_poly.pdbx_strand_id
1 'polypeptide(L)'
;SPFSLLTGGLGGGGSGDSSAIVFDAGSATLNTAAKESLDKVAKALADRPGLRMTVVGTASLEQERTAYQKQRLRQLAQAEKRRAAARSGQNAAEVAPVTDAEYPELLAAVYKRAEITKPRNMVGLAKDLPTSEMENLLLASIPVDEESIRQLAVERGGVVRDYLLAQKLDSQRLFLGAVKPQASGADWKPGAELKLDMR
;
A
#
# COMPACT_ATOMS: atom_id res chain seq x y z
N SER A 1 0.02 2.52 -26.96
CA SER A 1 0.00 1.11 -26.51
C SER A 1 -1.41 0.54 -26.68
N PRO A 2 -1.64 -0.78 -26.67
CA PRO A 2 -2.99 -1.36 -26.74
C PRO A 2 -3.94 -0.83 -25.66
N PHE A 3 -3.43 -0.46 -24.48
CA PHE A 3 -4.20 0.26 -23.46
C PHE A 3 -4.72 1.63 -23.94
N SER A 4 -3.94 2.39 -24.72
CA SER A 4 -4.37 3.68 -25.29
C SER A 4 -5.57 3.51 -26.24
N LEU A 5 -5.66 2.37 -26.93
CA LEU A 5 -6.80 2.00 -27.78
C LEU A 5 -8.03 1.59 -26.96
N LEU A 6 -7.82 1.07 -25.74
CA LEU A 6 -8.89 0.71 -24.82
C LEU A 6 -9.49 1.90 -24.08
N THR A 7 -8.69 2.93 -23.78
CA THR A 7 -9.14 4.10 -23.02
C THR A 7 -9.46 5.32 -23.90
N GLY A 8 -9.44 5.18 -25.23
CA GLY A 8 -9.84 6.23 -26.18
C GLY A 8 -8.88 7.42 -26.30
N GLY A 9 -7.57 7.24 -26.03
CA GLY A 9 -6.60 8.32 -25.96
C GLY A 9 -5.49 8.26 -27.02
N LEU A 10 -5.38 9.33 -27.79
CA LEU A 10 -4.26 9.71 -28.65
C LEU A 10 -3.15 10.32 -27.77
N GLY A 11 -2.09 9.54 -27.53
CA GLY A 11 -0.97 9.91 -26.66
C GLY A 11 0.20 8.94 -26.84
N GLY A 12 1.33 9.47 -27.28
CA GLY A 12 2.41 8.75 -27.96
C GLY A 12 3.38 7.96 -27.08
N GLY A 13 4.01 6.98 -27.73
CA GLY A 13 5.45 6.67 -27.61
C GLY A 13 5.97 6.18 -26.26
N GLY A 14 5.81 4.89 -25.98
CA GLY A 14 6.60 4.17 -24.98
C GLY A 14 6.44 2.67 -25.20
N SER A 15 7.51 1.98 -25.58
CA SER A 15 7.53 0.56 -25.93
C SER A 15 7.14 -0.32 -24.74
N GLY A 16 5.91 -0.83 -24.77
CA GLY A 16 5.41 -1.83 -23.83
C GLY A 16 3.88 -1.89 -23.82
N ASP A 17 3.33 -3.09 -23.95
CA ASP A 17 1.88 -3.37 -23.89
C ASP A 17 1.31 -3.29 -22.46
N SER A 18 1.83 -2.38 -21.63
CA SER A 18 1.57 -2.31 -20.19
C SER A 18 1.07 -0.93 -19.75
N SER A 19 0.06 -0.92 -18.88
CA SER A 19 -0.36 0.25 -18.09
C SER A 19 0.09 0.06 -16.64
N ALA A 20 0.11 1.11 -15.82
CA ALA A 20 0.48 1.02 -14.42
C ALA A 20 -0.52 1.74 -13.51
N ILE A 21 -0.84 1.12 -12.37
CA ILE A 21 -1.57 1.75 -11.27
C ILE A 21 -0.56 2.24 -10.25
N VAL A 22 -0.56 3.54 -10.00
CA VAL A 22 0.37 4.19 -9.08
C VAL A 22 -0.20 4.13 -7.65
N PHE A 23 0.67 3.81 -6.70
CA PHE A 23 0.40 3.81 -5.27
C PHE A 23 1.24 4.86 -4.57
N ASP A 24 0.81 5.26 -3.38
CA ASP A 24 1.68 6.02 -2.49
C ASP A 24 2.83 5.11 -2.01
N ALA A 25 4.01 5.71 -1.83
CA ALA A 25 5.20 4.97 -1.41
C ALA A 25 4.96 4.24 -0.07
N GLY A 26 5.39 2.98 0.00
CA GLY A 26 5.21 2.12 1.17
C GLY A 26 3.77 1.64 1.42
N SER A 27 2.82 1.95 0.54
CA SER A 27 1.39 1.65 0.70
C SER A 27 0.86 0.72 -0.39
N ALA A 28 -0.09 -0.14 -0.02
CA ALA A 28 -0.91 -0.96 -0.91
C ALA A 28 -2.37 -0.48 -0.95
N THR A 29 -2.67 0.69 -0.39
CA THR A 29 -4.03 1.28 -0.41
C THR A 29 -4.28 1.98 -1.75
N LEU A 30 -5.41 1.67 -2.38
CA LEU A 30 -5.85 2.37 -3.58
C LEU A 30 -6.37 3.77 -3.23
N ASN A 31 -5.67 4.80 -3.69
CA ASN A 31 -6.14 6.19 -3.64
C ASN A 31 -7.22 6.45 -4.71
N THR A 32 -7.83 7.64 -4.70
CA THR A 32 -8.91 8.00 -5.63
C THR A 32 -8.49 7.89 -7.10
N ALA A 33 -7.31 8.41 -7.45
CA ALA A 33 -6.81 8.38 -8.83
C ALA A 33 -6.55 6.94 -9.34
N ALA A 34 -6.06 6.06 -8.46
CA ALA A 34 -5.87 4.65 -8.76
C ALA A 34 -7.21 3.95 -9.01
N LYS A 35 -8.24 4.23 -8.19
CA LYS A 35 -9.59 3.69 -8.37
C LYS A 35 -10.22 4.13 -9.69
N GLU A 36 -10.16 5.43 -10.01
CA GLU A 36 -10.67 5.97 -11.29
C GLU A 36 -9.98 5.33 -12.51
N SER A 37 -8.67 5.09 -12.41
CA SER A 37 -7.91 4.41 -13.46
C SER A 37 -8.34 2.95 -13.61
N LEU A 38 -8.54 2.25 -12.48
CA LEU A 38 -9.03 0.87 -12.46
C LEU A 38 -10.46 0.76 -12.98
N ASP A 39 -11.33 1.74 -12.75
CA ASP A 39 -12.70 1.74 -13.28
C ASP A 39 -12.71 1.80 -14.81
N LYS A 40 -11.80 2.60 -15.41
CA LYS A 40 -11.62 2.64 -16.87
C LYS A 40 -11.12 1.31 -17.42
N VAL A 41 -10.18 0.68 -16.72
CA VAL A 41 -9.67 -0.66 -17.08
C VAL A 41 -10.77 -1.70 -16.98
N ALA A 42 -11.58 -1.65 -15.92
CA ALA A 42 -12.70 -2.57 -15.72
C ALA A 42 -13.72 -2.47 -16.85
N LYS A 43 -14.10 -1.25 -17.22
CA LYS A 43 -14.99 -1.00 -18.35
C LYS A 43 -14.43 -1.54 -19.67
N ALA A 44 -13.17 -1.23 -19.98
CA ALA A 44 -12.54 -1.71 -21.21
C ALA A 44 -12.47 -3.25 -21.30
N LEU A 45 -12.21 -3.92 -20.18
CA LEU A 45 -12.22 -5.38 -20.11
C LEU A 45 -13.64 -5.96 -20.24
N ALA A 46 -14.66 -5.29 -19.72
CA ALA A 46 -16.05 -5.69 -19.90
C ALA A 46 -16.46 -5.60 -21.38
N ASP A 47 -16.08 -4.54 -22.08
CA ASP A 47 -16.38 -4.32 -23.50
C ASP A 47 -15.64 -5.29 -24.44
N ARG A 48 -14.56 -5.92 -23.97
CA ARG A 48 -13.70 -6.82 -24.75
C ARG A 48 -13.54 -8.18 -24.06
N PRO A 49 -14.53 -9.10 -24.17
CA PRO A 49 -14.53 -10.36 -23.43
C PRO A 49 -13.38 -11.31 -23.80
N GLY A 50 -12.76 -11.12 -24.98
CA GLY A 50 -11.60 -11.90 -25.43
C GLY A 50 -10.27 -11.50 -24.79
N LEU A 51 -10.23 -10.48 -23.93
CA LEU A 51 -9.00 -10.06 -23.25
C LEU A 51 -8.90 -10.69 -21.85
N ARG A 52 -7.68 -11.04 -21.46
CA ARG A 52 -7.27 -11.37 -20.10
C ARG A 52 -6.34 -10.27 -19.58
N MET A 53 -6.23 -10.17 -18.25
CA MET A 53 -5.33 -9.23 -17.60
C MET A 53 -4.48 -9.93 -16.56
N THR A 54 -3.17 -9.67 -16.63
CA THR A 54 -2.20 -10.06 -15.62
C THR A 54 -1.73 -8.83 -14.86
N VAL A 55 -1.83 -8.88 -13.53
CA VAL A 55 -1.40 -7.83 -12.62
C VAL A 55 -0.07 -8.23 -11.99
N VAL A 56 0.94 -7.37 -12.08
CA VAL A 56 2.26 -7.57 -11.48
C VAL A 56 2.53 -6.43 -10.52
N GLY A 57 2.47 -6.71 -9.22
CA GLY A 57 2.86 -5.73 -8.21
C GLY A 57 4.37 -5.45 -8.23
N THR A 58 4.72 -4.19 -8.01
CA THR A 58 6.10 -3.73 -7.98
C THR A 58 6.37 -2.96 -6.69
N ALA A 59 7.59 -3.10 -6.19
CA ALA A 59 8.08 -2.33 -5.05
C ALA A 59 9.60 -2.16 -5.14
N SER A 60 10.12 -1.21 -4.38
CA SER A 60 11.56 -0.92 -4.33
C SER A 60 12.01 -0.71 -2.90
N LEU A 61 12.90 -1.56 -2.40
CA LEU A 61 13.43 -1.42 -1.05
C LEU A 61 14.19 -0.10 -0.89
N GLU A 62 15.02 0.25 -1.86
CA GLU A 62 15.83 1.47 -1.83
C GLU A 62 14.95 2.73 -1.80
N GLN A 63 13.93 2.79 -2.66
CA GLN A 63 13.12 4.00 -2.82
C GLN A 63 11.98 4.10 -1.80
N GLU A 64 11.51 2.97 -1.26
CA GLU A 64 10.31 2.95 -0.41
C GLU A 64 10.58 2.70 1.08
N ARG A 65 11.81 2.34 1.48
CA ARG A 65 12.12 1.95 2.88
C ARG A 65 11.52 2.91 3.91
N THR A 66 11.84 4.20 3.81
CA THR A 66 11.38 5.21 4.79
C THR A 66 9.86 5.36 4.78
N ALA A 67 9.25 5.36 3.59
CA ALA A 67 7.81 5.50 3.46
C ALA A 67 7.09 4.26 4.02
N TYR A 68 7.63 3.07 3.78
CA TYR A 68 7.12 1.81 4.34
C TYR A 68 7.18 1.79 5.87
N GLN A 69 8.29 2.22 6.48
CA GLN A 69 8.38 2.33 7.95
C GLN A 69 7.28 3.24 8.51
N LYS A 70 7.08 4.41 7.88
CA LYS A 70 6.02 5.34 8.28
C LYS A 70 4.63 4.73 8.13
N GLN A 71 4.36 4.00 7.05
CA GLN A 71 3.09 3.32 6.87
C GLN A 71 2.88 2.22 7.92
N ARG A 72 3.90 1.41 8.22
CA ARG A 72 3.84 0.41 9.29
C ARG A 72 3.59 1.05 10.65
N LEU A 73 4.24 2.17 10.94
CA LEU A 73 4.01 2.91 12.18
C LEU A 73 2.56 3.44 12.29
N ARG A 74 2.01 4.00 11.19
CA ARG A 74 0.60 4.41 11.16
C ARG A 74 -0.37 3.23 11.31
N GLN A 75 -0.03 2.05 10.80
CA GLN A 75 -0.81 0.82 11.02
C GLN A 75 -0.79 0.38 12.49
N LEU A 76 0.34 0.52 13.18
CA LEU A 76 0.42 0.27 14.63
C LEU A 76 -0.46 1.26 15.41
N ALA A 77 -0.44 2.55 15.04
CA ALA A 77 -1.34 3.55 15.63
C ALA A 77 -2.82 3.21 15.39
N GLN A 78 -3.18 2.78 14.17
CA GLN A 78 -4.54 2.30 13.88
C GLN A 78 -4.92 1.07 14.72
N ALA A 79 -3.98 0.14 14.94
CA ALA A 79 -4.21 -1.01 15.79
C ALA A 79 -4.46 -0.61 17.25
N GLU A 80 -3.76 0.39 17.78
CA GLU A 80 -4.05 0.96 19.10
C GLU A 80 -5.43 1.61 19.15
N LYS A 81 -5.81 2.38 18.12
CA LYS A 81 -7.13 3.00 18.02
C LYS A 81 -8.23 1.94 18.06
N ARG A 82 -8.10 0.86 17.27
CA ARG A 82 -9.02 -0.28 17.28
C ARG A 82 -9.09 -0.98 18.64
N ARG A 83 -7.94 -1.14 19.32
CA ARG A 83 -7.90 -1.75 20.65
C ARG A 83 -8.55 -0.88 21.71
N ALA A 84 -8.42 0.45 21.62
CA ALA A 84 -9.11 1.37 22.51
C ALA A 84 -10.64 1.25 22.33
N ALA A 85 -11.12 1.27 21.08
CA ALA A 85 -12.52 1.08 20.74
C ALA A 85 -13.08 -0.28 21.21
N ALA A 86 -12.32 -1.36 21.04
CA ALA A 86 -12.73 -2.69 21.53
C ALA A 86 -12.91 -2.71 23.06
N ARG A 87 -12.02 -2.03 23.80
CA ARG A 87 -12.10 -1.92 25.27
C ARG A 87 -13.28 -1.08 25.74
N SER A 88 -13.75 -0.13 24.93
CA SER A 88 -14.96 0.66 25.19
C SER A 88 -16.25 -0.01 24.68
N GLY A 89 -16.18 -1.27 24.21
CA GLY A 89 -17.34 -2.03 23.73
C GLY A 89 -17.81 -1.66 22.33
N GLN A 90 -17.01 -0.89 21.57
CA GLN A 90 -17.32 -0.53 20.18
C GLN A 90 -16.81 -1.60 19.20
N ASN A 91 -17.43 -1.69 18.02
CA ASN A 91 -16.99 -2.61 16.98
C ASN A 91 -15.63 -2.17 16.40
N ALA A 92 -14.57 -2.91 16.71
CA ALA A 92 -13.22 -2.62 16.23
C ALA A 92 -13.08 -2.63 14.70
N ALA A 93 -13.98 -3.32 13.98
CA ALA A 93 -13.98 -3.39 12.51
C ALA A 93 -14.49 -2.09 11.85
N GLU A 94 -15.26 -1.28 12.58
CA GLU A 94 -15.87 -0.04 12.07
C GLU A 94 -15.07 1.22 12.44
N VAL A 95 -13.91 1.04 13.08
CA VAL A 95 -13.07 2.15 13.53
C VAL A 95 -12.42 2.83 12.33
N ALA A 96 -12.77 4.10 12.13
CA ALA A 96 -12.23 4.93 11.07
C ALA A 96 -10.69 5.02 11.11
N PRO A 97 -10.03 5.30 9.96
CA PRO A 97 -8.60 5.53 9.90
C PRO A 97 -8.10 6.59 10.90
N VAL A 98 -6.84 6.47 11.33
CA VAL A 98 -6.18 7.45 12.19
C VAL A 98 -6.10 8.79 11.47
N THR A 99 -6.59 9.83 12.13
CA THR A 99 -6.42 11.20 11.70
C THR A 99 -5.12 11.79 12.24
N ASP A 100 -4.62 12.86 11.61
CA ASP A 100 -3.39 13.53 12.09
C ASP A 100 -3.54 14.11 13.49
N ALA A 101 -4.77 14.48 13.90
CA ALA A 101 -5.06 14.98 15.24
C ALA A 101 -4.95 13.89 16.33
N GLU A 102 -5.32 12.65 16.00
CA GLU A 102 -5.26 11.50 16.92
C GLU A 102 -3.87 10.86 16.97
N TYR A 103 -3.06 11.07 15.92
CA TYR A 103 -1.79 10.37 15.75
C TYR A 103 -0.81 10.53 16.93
N PRO A 104 -0.60 11.72 17.53
CA PRO A 104 0.34 11.87 18.65
C PRO A 104 -0.02 11.02 19.88
N GLU A 105 -1.30 10.96 20.23
CA GLU A 105 -1.77 10.18 21.39
C GLU A 105 -1.61 8.67 21.13
N LEU A 106 -2.01 8.23 19.93
CA LEU A 106 -1.87 6.83 19.51
C LEU A 106 -0.40 6.41 19.42
N LEU A 107 0.47 7.30 18.91
CA LEU A 107 1.91 7.06 18.84
C LEU A 107 2.51 6.88 20.24
N ALA A 108 2.11 7.71 21.22
CA ALA A 108 2.54 7.54 22.60
C ALA A 108 2.10 6.19 23.18
N ALA A 109 0.89 5.73 22.85
CA ALA A 109 0.41 4.40 23.24
C ALA A 109 1.21 3.26 22.58
N VAL A 110 1.54 3.39 21.29
CA VAL A 110 2.42 2.46 20.56
C VAL A 110 3.80 2.42 21.23
N TYR A 111 4.42 3.59 21.49
CA TYR A 111 5.73 3.70 22.14
C TYR A 111 5.75 3.03 23.52
N LYS A 112 4.72 3.25 24.34
CA LYS A 112 4.60 2.64 25.66
C LYS A 112 4.52 1.11 25.58
N ARG A 113 3.87 0.56 24.56
CA ARG A 113 3.73 -0.89 24.34
C ARG A 113 4.90 -1.54 23.61
N ALA A 114 5.61 -0.79 22.77
CA ALA A 114 6.70 -1.34 21.96
C ALA A 114 7.82 -1.91 22.83
N GLU A 115 8.34 -3.08 22.46
CA GLU A 115 9.47 -3.72 23.11
C GLU A 115 10.78 -3.21 22.50
N ILE A 116 11.11 -1.96 22.80
CA ILE A 116 12.33 -1.29 22.33
C ILE A 116 13.16 -0.78 23.50
N THR A 117 14.44 -0.52 23.26
CA THR A 117 15.33 0.11 24.26
C THR A 117 14.90 1.57 24.47
N LYS A 118 14.10 1.81 25.52
CA LYS A 118 13.56 3.14 25.83
C LYS A 118 14.55 3.92 26.69
N PRO A 119 14.85 5.19 26.37
CA PRO A 119 15.53 6.09 27.28
C PRO A 119 14.76 6.15 28.60
N ARG A 120 15.45 5.93 29.72
CA ARG A 120 14.86 5.98 31.06
C ARG A 120 15.13 7.32 31.71
N ASN A 121 14.18 7.81 32.50
CA ASN A 121 14.38 8.96 33.37
C ASN A 121 15.15 8.55 34.63
N MET A 122 15.48 9.54 35.48
CA MET A 122 16.26 9.32 36.72
C MET A 122 15.59 8.38 37.74
N VAL A 123 14.31 8.04 37.55
CA VAL A 123 13.51 7.14 38.40
C VAL A 123 13.34 5.75 37.74
N GLY A 124 13.97 5.51 36.58
CA GLY A 124 13.94 4.22 35.88
C GLY A 124 12.70 3.96 35.01
N LEU A 125 11.77 4.92 34.92
CA LEU A 125 10.61 4.86 34.02
C LEU A 125 11.00 5.29 32.61
N ALA A 126 10.28 4.80 31.59
CA ALA A 126 10.44 5.28 30.23
C ALA A 126 10.19 6.80 30.18
N LYS A 127 11.12 7.55 29.59
CA LYS A 127 11.03 9.00 29.48
C LYS A 127 9.86 9.37 28.57
N ASP A 128 9.08 10.37 28.99
CA ASP A 128 8.12 11.03 28.10
C ASP A 128 8.92 11.89 27.11
N LEU A 129 8.92 11.48 25.84
CA LEU A 129 9.67 12.11 24.76
C LEU A 129 8.72 12.96 23.90
N PRO A 130 9.21 14.00 23.22
CA PRO A 130 8.48 14.65 22.14
C PRO A 130 8.02 13.63 21.09
N THR A 131 6.88 13.90 20.44
CA THR A 131 6.28 13.02 19.41
C THR A 131 7.29 12.60 18.34
N SER A 132 8.12 13.52 17.86
CA SER A 132 9.14 13.26 16.84
C SER A 132 10.24 12.31 17.31
N GLU A 133 10.66 12.39 18.57
CA GLU A 133 11.66 11.49 19.14
C GLU A 133 11.09 10.07 19.32
N MET A 134 9.84 9.94 19.80
CA MET A 134 9.15 8.66 19.86
C MET A 134 9.01 8.03 18.48
N GLU A 135 8.61 8.83 17.48
CA GLU A 135 8.50 8.39 16.09
C GLU A 135 9.83 7.87 15.57
N ASN A 136 10.92 8.60 15.74
CA ASN A 136 12.24 8.17 15.28
C ASN A 136 12.69 6.84 15.93
N LEU A 137 12.48 6.69 17.23
CA LEU A 137 12.80 5.43 17.93
C LEU A 137 11.97 4.26 17.42
N LEU A 138 10.67 4.48 17.18
CA LEU A 138 9.79 3.45 16.65
C LEU A 138 10.14 3.11 15.21
N LEU A 139 10.38 4.09 14.34
CA LEU A 139 10.80 3.87 12.96
C LEU A 139 12.10 3.06 12.90
N ALA A 140 13.09 3.37 13.74
CA ALA A 140 14.35 2.63 13.82
C ALA A 140 14.16 1.16 14.24
N SER A 141 13.08 0.85 14.97
CA SER A 141 12.76 -0.52 15.39
C SER A 141 11.97 -1.32 14.35
N ILE A 142 11.40 -0.69 13.32
CA ILE A 142 10.63 -1.37 12.28
C ILE A 142 11.60 -1.98 11.26
N PRO A 143 11.73 -3.31 11.19
CA PRO A 143 12.58 -3.95 10.19
C PRO A 143 11.99 -3.72 8.80
N VAL A 144 12.84 -3.34 7.86
CA VAL A 144 12.50 -3.27 6.43
C VAL A 144 13.58 -3.97 5.64
N ASP A 145 13.27 -5.21 5.31
CA ASP A 145 14.08 -6.12 4.52
C ASP A 145 13.43 -6.40 3.16
N GLU A 146 14.09 -7.23 2.36
CA GLU A 146 13.60 -7.59 1.03
C GLU A 146 12.26 -8.32 1.08
N GLU A 147 12.02 -9.12 2.12
CA GLU A 147 10.77 -9.86 2.26
C GLU A 147 9.59 -8.94 2.57
N SER A 148 9.81 -7.94 3.42
CA SER A 148 8.81 -6.90 3.72
C SER A 148 8.36 -6.15 2.48
N ILE A 149 9.28 -5.89 1.55
CA ILE A 149 9.03 -5.19 0.28
C ILE A 149 8.45 -6.12 -0.78
N ARG A 150 8.86 -7.39 -0.81
CA ARG A 150 8.18 -8.42 -1.59
C ARG A 150 6.73 -8.56 -1.21
N GLN A 151 6.45 -8.60 0.09
CA GLN A 151 5.09 -8.66 0.59
C GLN A 151 4.29 -7.41 0.18
N LEU A 152 4.88 -6.21 0.23
CA LEU A 152 4.23 -4.99 -0.28
C LEU A 152 3.86 -5.11 -1.77
N ALA A 153 4.75 -5.65 -2.60
CA ALA A 153 4.46 -5.88 -4.01
C ALA A 153 3.32 -6.91 -4.20
N VAL A 154 3.30 -7.99 -3.41
CA VAL A 154 2.20 -8.98 -3.41
C VAL A 154 0.87 -8.31 -3.03
N GLU A 155 0.86 -7.53 -1.95
CA GLU A 155 -0.32 -6.81 -1.47
C GLU A 155 -0.88 -5.87 -2.55
N ARG A 156 -0.02 -5.10 -3.23
CA ARG A 156 -0.45 -4.22 -4.35
C ARG A 156 -1.11 -4.99 -5.48
N GLY A 157 -0.52 -6.11 -5.90
CA GLY A 157 -1.12 -6.96 -6.94
C GLY A 157 -2.48 -7.53 -6.52
N GLY A 158 -2.55 -8.03 -5.28
CA GLY A 158 -3.78 -8.55 -4.69
C GLY A 158 -4.90 -7.51 -4.63
N VAL A 159 -4.62 -6.34 -4.07
CA VAL A 159 -5.62 -5.25 -3.92
C VAL A 159 -6.15 -4.79 -5.27
N VAL A 160 -5.30 -4.69 -6.30
CA VAL A 160 -5.75 -4.36 -7.66
C VAL A 160 -6.69 -5.43 -8.22
N ARG A 161 -6.30 -6.71 -8.12
CA ARG A 161 -7.15 -7.82 -8.58
C ARG A 161 -8.48 -7.83 -7.85
N ASP A 162 -8.46 -7.68 -6.53
CA ASP A 162 -9.64 -7.75 -5.69
C ASP A 162 -10.60 -6.57 -5.99
N TYR A 163 -10.06 -5.39 -6.29
CA TYR A 163 -10.86 -4.26 -6.78
C TYR A 163 -11.58 -4.58 -8.11
N LEU A 164 -10.88 -5.18 -9.07
CA LEU A 164 -11.44 -5.54 -10.37
C LEU A 164 -12.51 -6.65 -10.27
N LEU A 165 -12.31 -7.61 -9.36
CA LEU A 165 -13.32 -8.62 -9.03
C LEU A 165 -14.58 -7.97 -8.43
N ALA A 166 -14.40 -6.97 -7.56
CA ALA A 166 -15.53 -6.20 -7.00
C ALA A 166 -16.32 -5.46 -8.11
N GLN A 167 -15.65 -5.04 -9.19
CA GLN A 167 -16.26 -4.50 -10.41
C GLN A 167 -16.90 -5.56 -11.32
N LYS A 168 -17.14 -6.78 -10.83
CA LYS A 168 -17.83 -7.89 -11.54
C LYS A 168 -17.08 -8.41 -12.76
N LEU A 169 -15.77 -8.18 -12.87
CA LEU A 169 -14.97 -8.88 -13.87
C LEU A 169 -14.82 -10.36 -13.50
N ASP A 170 -14.87 -11.21 -14.52
CA ASP A 170 -14.71 -12.66 -14.35
C ASP A 170 -13.29 -12.99 -13.84
N SER A 171 -13.24 -13.70 -12.72
CA SER A 171 -12.02 -14.21 -12.10
C SER A 171 -11.14 -15.04 -13.05
N GLN A 172 -11.72 -15.75 -14.03
CA GLN A 172 -10.95 -16.52 -15.02
C GLN A 172 -10.15 -15.63 -15.99
N ARG A 173 -10.37 -14.32 -15.95
CA ARG A 173 -9.70 -13.33 -16.80
C ARG A 173 -8.66 -12.52 -16.04
N LEU A 174 -8.53 -12.70 -14.72
CA LEU A 174 -7.66 -11.92 -13.85
C LEU A 174 -6.59 -12.80 -13.23
N PHE A 175 -5.33 -12.51 -13.57
CA PHE A 175 -4.17 -13.27 -13.12
C PHE A 175 -3.22 -12.40 -12.30
N LEU A 176 -2.57 -12.98 -11.30
CA LEU A 176 -1.43 -12.36 -10.62
C LEU A 176 -0.15 -12.93 -11.20
N GLY A 177 0.73 -12.06 -11.70
CA GLY A 177 2.06 -12.46 -12.16
C GLY A 177 3.10 -12.42 -11.04
N ALA A 178 4.31 -12.86 -11.35
CA ALA A 178 5.44 -12.80 -10.43
C ALA A 178 5.79 -11.34 -10.07
N VAL A 179 5.75 -11.01 -8.79
CA VAL A 179 6.01 -9.65 -8.28
C VAL A 179 7.46 -9.21 -8.52
N LYS A 180 7.67 -7.90 -8.62
CA LYS A 180 8.99 -7.28 -8.77
C LYS A 180 9.36 -6.46 -7.53
N PRO A 181 10.04 -7.05 -6.53
CA PRO A 181 10.37 -6.37 -5.25
C PRO A 181 11.64 -5.51 -5.30
N GLN A 182 12.34 -5.50 -6.43
CA GLN A 182 13.59 -4.77 -6.64
C GLN A 182 13.47 -3.83 -7.85
N ALA A 183 12.34 -3.14 -7.96
CA ALA A 183 12.17 -2.18 -9.03
C ALA A 183 13.15 -0.99 -8.85
N SER A 184 13.67 -0.49 -9.96
CA SER A 184 14.76 0.48 -10.00
C SER A 184 14.55 1.49 -11.12
N GLY A 185 15.23 2.64 -11.03
CA GLY A 185 15.18 3.72 -12.01
C GLY A 185 14.69 5.03 -11.39
N ALA A 186 15.22 6.16 -11.88
CA ALA A 186 14.93 7.48 -11.34
C ALA A 186 13.46 7.91 -11.54
N ASP A 187 12.84 7.47 -12.64
CA ASP A 187 11.43 7.77 -12.95
C ASP A 187 10.46 6.65 -12.51
N TRP A 188 10.97 5.62 -11.82
CA TRP A 188 10.14 4.54 -11.35
C TRP A 188 9.14 5.05 -10.30
N LYS A 189 7.92 4.51 -10.32
CA LYS A 189 6.87 4.84 -9.36
C LYS A 189 6.37 3.58 -8.68
N PRO A 190 6.08 3.64 -7.37
CA PRO A 190 5.44 2.55 -6.66
C PRO A 190 4.12 2.18 -7.33
N GLY A 191 3.92 0.90 -7.64
CA GLY A 191 2.80 0.55 -8.49
C GLY A 191 2.53 -0.93 -8.71
N ALA A 192 1.48 -1.18 -9.49
CA ALA A 192 1.21 -2.47 -10.11
C ALA A 192 1.14 -2.28 -11.63
N GLU A 193 1.93 -3.07 -12.37
CA GLU A 193 1.87 -3.16 -13.82
C GLU A 193 0.68 -4.03 -14.24
N LEU A 194 -0.06 -3.56 -15.25
CA LEU A 194 -1.17 -4.26 -15.87
C LEU A 194 -0.73 -4.69 -17.27
N LYS A 195 -0.83 -5.98 -17.56
CA LYS A 195 -0.51 -6.57 -18.86
C LYS A 195 -1.75 -7.21 -19.44
N LEU A 196 -1.98 -7.00 -20.72
CA LEU A 196 -3.12 -7.57 -21.44
C LEU A 196 -2.65 -8.58 -22.48
N ASP A 197 -3.43 -9.64 -22.60
CA ASP A 197 -3.26 -10.69 -23.58
C ASP A 197 -4.62 -11.18 -24.08
N MET A 198 -4.62 -11.84 -25.24
CA MET A 198 -5.82 -12.43 -25.82
C MET A 198 -6.04 -13.84 -25.26
N ARG A 199 -7.32 -14.19 -25.06
CA ARG A 199 -7.76 -15.48 -24.48
C ARG A 199 -7.34 -16.67 -25.32
#